data_AF-A0A2N1MRS9-F1
#
_entry.id   AF-A0A2N1MRS9-F1
#
_cell.length_a   1.000
_cell.length_b   1.000
_cell.length_c   1.000
_cell.angle_alpha   90.00
_cell.angle_beta   90.00
_cell.angle_gamma   90.00
#
_symmetry.space_group_name_H-M   'P 1'
#
loop_
_entity.id
_entity.type
_entity.pdbx_description
1 polymer ?
#
loop_
_entity_poly.entity_id
_entity_poly.type
_entity_poly.pdbx_seq_one_letter_code
_entity_poly.pdbx_strand_id
1 'polypeptide(L)'
;MEVLRKFIFTFFTIFKTSRISCQNENERIIHTIYQNCPKLIYLTFTPQDDNILEIEKLLTTCQYLNGLRIISKNDFNWNKFFNVLAKISSINLYKFCFDNNFPIEIAPLKFFIDNWKGRNPIFLKLQGEITIEMGYLLEEYEVKGRIVNYDEW
;
A
#
# COMPACT_ATOMS: atom_id res chain seq x y z
N MET A 1 -1.29 26.92 -3.65
CA MET A 1 -1.31 25.53 -3.13
C MET A 1 -2.55 24.73 -3.59
N GLU A 2 -3.70 25.36 -3.79
CA GLU A 2 -4.95 24.67 -4.20
C GLU A 2 -4.96 24.26 -5.68
N VAL A 3 -4.29 25.03 -6.54
CA VAL A 3 -4.16 24.76 -7.99
C VAL A 3 -3.30 23.51 -8.26
N LEU A 4 -2.19 23.32 -7.53
CA LEU A 4 -1.35 22.10 -7.61
C LEU A 4 -2.10 20.85 -7.15
N ARG A 5 -2.92 20.98 -6.09
CA ARG A 5 -3.76 19.88 -5.57
C ARG A 5 -4.81 19.44 -6.59
N LYS A 6 -5.46 20.39 -7.27
CA LYS A 6 -6.37 20.11 -8.39
C LYS A 6 -5.63 19.49 -9.58
N PHE A 7 -4.45 20.00 -9.96
CA PHE A 7 -3.67 19.44 -11.07
C PHE A 7 -3.25 17.99 -10.82
N ILE A 8 -2.79 17.64 -9.62
CA ILE A 8 -2.43 16.26 -9.25
C ILE A 8 -3.67 15.35 -9.28
N PHE A 9 -4.81 15.81 -8.74
CA PHE A 9 -6.05 15.03 -8.76
C PHE A 9 -6.56 14.80 -10.19
N THR A 10 -6.48 15.82 -11.05
CA THR A 10 -6.87 15.70 -12.47
C THR A 10 -5.94 14.75 -13.21
N PHE A 11 -4.63 14.78 -12.96
CA PHE A 11 -3.67 13.86 -13.59
C PHE A 11 -3.92 12.40 -13.17
N PHE A 12 -4.14 12.15 -11.88
CA PHE A 12 -4.52 10.82 -11.37
C PHE A 12 -5.84 10.31 -11.96
N THR A 13 -6.80 11.20 -12.22
CA THR A 13 -8.09 10.84 -12.81
C THR A 13 -7.96 10.56 -14.32
N ILE A 14 -7.09 11.28 -15.03
CA ILE A 14 -6.80 11.03 -16.46
C ILE A 14 -6.12 9.67 -16.66
N PHE A 15 -5.13 9.31 -15.83
CA PHE A 15 -4.47 7.99 -15.89
C PHE A 15 -5.40 6.82 -15.59
N LYS A 16 -6.54 7.06 -14.93
CA LYS A 16 -7.56 6.04 -14.68
C LYS A 16 -8.23 5.56 -15.99
N THR A 17 -8.08 6.29 -17.10
CA THR A 17 -8.76 6.00 -18.38
C THR A 17 -7.87 5.38 -19.47
N SER A 18 -6.55 5.35 -19.31
CA SER A 18 -5.63 4.69 -20.25
C SER A 18 -5.14 3.36 -19.67
N ARG A 19 -5.65 2.26 -20.25
CA ARG A 19 -5.21 0.89 -19.96
C ARG A 19 -3.70 0.77 -20.25
N ILE A 20 -2.97 0.22 -19.26
CA ILE A 20 -1.54 -0.13 -19.26
C ILE A 20 -0.62 1.07 -18.99
N SER A 21 -0.20 1.24 -17.73
CA SER A 21 1.00 2.03 -17.42
C SER A 21 2.23 1.17 -17.75
N CYS A 22 3.16 1.72 -18.52
CA CYS A 22 4.45 1.06 -18.74
C CYS A 22 5.35 1.23 -17.50
N GLN A 23 6.33 0.33 -17.35
CA GLN A 23 7.29 0.30 -16.24
C GLN A 23 7.81 1.69 -15.83
N ASN A 24 8.24 2.45 -16.84
CA ASN A 24 8.80 3.79 -16.68
C ASN A 24 7.78 4.85 -16.20
N GLU A 25 6.48 4.65 -16.45
CA GLU A 25 5.45 5.60 -16.02
C GLU A 25 5.15 5.49 -14.53
N ASN A 26 5.08 4.28 -13.99
CA ASN A 26 4.84 4.08 -12.56
C ASN A 26 6.00 4.66 -11.73
N GLU A 27 7.24 4.39 -12.13
CA GLU A 27 8.43 5.00 -11.51
C GLU A 27 8.36 6.53 -11.57
N ARG A 28 8.07 7.12 -12.74
CA ARG A 28 7.92 8.58 -12.88
C ARG A 28 6.80 9.16 -12.01
N ILE A 29 5.68 8.46 -11.89
CA ILE A 29 4.55 8.89 -11.05
C ILE A 29 4.97 8.87 -9.57
N ILE A 30 5.54 7.76 -9.08
CA ILE A 30 6.00 7.62 -7.70
C ILE A 30 7.07 8.69 -7.38
N HIS A 31 8.03 8.87 -8.30
CA HIS A 31 9.04 9.91 -8.24
C HIS A 31 8.44 11.30 -8.06
N THR A 32 7.49 11.65 -8.92
CA THR A 32 6.82 12.96 -8.89
C THR A 32 6.07 13.16 -7.58
N ILE A 33 5.44 12.12 -7.03
CA ILE A 33 4.71 12.19 -5.76
C ILE A 33 5.67 12.54 -4.63
N TYR A 34 6.75 11.77 -4.44
CA TYR A 34 7.61 12.02 -3.28
C TYR A 34 8.42 13.32 -3.41
N GLN A 35 8.70 13.80 -4.63
CA GLN A 35 9.31 15.12 -4.84
C GLN A 35 8.39 16.29 -4.46
N ASN A 36 7.08 16.17 -4.74
CA ASN A 36 6.16 17.31 -4.66
C ASN A 36 5.15 17.23 -3.50
N CYS A 37 4.94 16.06 -2.91
CA CYS A 37 3.87 15.78 -1.97
C CYS A 37 4.35 15.17 -0.63
N PRO A 38 5.33 15.75 0.09
CA PRO A 38 5.82 15.17 1.35
C PRO A 38 4.75 15.11 2.46
N LYS A 39 3.68 15.90 2.34
CA LYS A 39 2.50 15.91 3.24
C LYS A 39 1.33 15.08 2.72
N LEU A 40 1.57 14.13 1.81
CA LEU A 40 0.56 13.21 1.32
C LEU A 40 -0.01 12.40 2.48
N ILE A 41 -1.34 12.30 2.56
CA ILE A 41 -2.04 11.61 3.65
C ILE A 41 -2.50 10.22 3.20
N TYR A 42 -3.08 10.11 2.00
CA TYR A 42 -3.56 8.86 1.42
C TYR A 42 -2.98 8.65 0.03
N LEU A 43 -2.67 7.41 -0.32
CA LEU A 43 -2.23 7.03 -1.66
C LEU A 43 -2.94 5.77 -2.13
N THR A 44 -3.34 5.77 -3.40
CA THR A 44 -3.75 4.56 -4.12
C THR A 44 -2.97 4.49 -5.42
N PHE A 45 -2.31 3.36 -5.70
CA PHE A 45 -1.61 3.15 -6.96
C PHE A 45 -1.46 1.65 -7.30
N THR A 46 -1.00 1.38 -8.52
CA THR A 46 -0.84 0.04 -9.09
C THR A 46 0.64 -0.21 -9.37
N PRO A 47 1.43 -0.67 -8.38
CA PRO A 47 2.85 -0.90 -8.55
C PRO A 47 3.14 -2.09 -9.46
N GLN A 48 4.37 -2.09 -9.99
CA GLN A 48 5.04 -3.24 -10.56
C GLN A 48 6.24 -3.63 -9.69
N ASP A 49 6.76 -4.84 -9.89
CA ASP A 49 7.83 -5.44 -9.07
C ASP A 49 9.12 -4.61 -9.01
N ASP A 50 9.43 -3.92 -10.09
CA ASP A 50 10.59 -3.06 -10.22
C ASP A 50 10.42 -1.72 -9.48
N ASN A 51 9.18 -1.34 -9.13
CA ASN A 51 8.91 -0.08 -8.44
C ASN A 51 9.21 -0.14 -6.93
N ILE A 52 9.66 -1.28 -6.39
CA ILE A 52 9.94 -1.44 -4.95
C ILE A 52 10.92 -0.37 -4.43
N LEU A 53 11.97 -0.05 -5.18
CA LEU A 53 12.94 0.99 -4.79
C LEU A 53 12.29 2.39 -4.73
N GLU A 54 11.38 2.70 -5.65
CA GLU A 54 10.66 3.97 -5.65
C GLU A 54 9.65 4.05 -4.51
N ILE A 55 9.03 2.92 -4.15
CA ILE A 55 8.15 2.81 -2.98
C ILE A 55 8.93 3.09 -1.70
N GLU A 56 10.16 2.57 -1.55
CA GLU A 56 11.01 2.89 -0.39
C GLU A 56 11.25 4.41 -0.26
N LYS A 57 11.57 5.09 -1.36
CA LYS A 57 11.75 6.56 -1.38
C LYS A 57 10.46 7.29 -1.04
N LEU A 58 9.32 6.81 -1.55
CA LEU A 58 8.00 7.37 -1.25
C LEU A 58 7.67 7.25 0.24
N LEU A 59 7.83 6.07 0.83
CA LEU A 59 7.55 5.85 2.25
C LEU A 59 8.49 6.65 3.16
N THR A 60 9.76 6.81 2.75
CA THR A 60 10.75 7.61 3.48
C THR A 60 10.43 9.10 3.43
N THR A 61 9.87 9.60 2.31
CA THR A 61 9.62 11.04 2.13
C THR A 61 8.23 11.45 2.63
N CYS A 62 7.21 10.66 2.35
CA CYS A 62 5.81 10.96 2.66
C CYS A 62 5.45 10.50 4.09
N GLN A 63 6.13 11.05 5.11
CA GLN A 63 5.98 10.62 6.51
C GLN A 63 4.60 10.90 7.14
N TYR A 64 3.78 11.73 6.50
CA TYR A 64 2.38 12.01 6.87
C TYR A 64 1.38 11.01 6.30
N LEU A 65 1.85 10.05 5.47
CA LEU A 65 0.99 9.03 4.90
C LEU A 65 0.40 8.18 6.02
N ASN A 66 -0.92 8.13 6.09
CA ASN A 66 -1.66 7.33 7.06
C ASN A 66 -2.36 6.14 6.42
N GLY A 67 -2.60 6.20 5.10
CA GLY A 67 -3.26 5.17 4.32
C GLY A 67 -2.59 4.88 2.98
N LEU A 68 -2.34 3.59 2.73
CA LEU A 68 -1.83 3.07 1.47
C LEU A 68 -2.75 1.98 0.87
N ARG A 69 -3.25 2.18 -0.36
CA ARG A 69 -3.93 1.14 -1.15
C ARG A 69 -3.10 0.73 -2.34
N ILE A 70 -2.90 -0.58 -2.45
CA ILE A 70 -2.18 -1.22 -3.54
C ILE A 70 -3.18 -2.01 -4.35
N ILE A 71 -3.25 -1.71 -5.65
CA ILE A 71 -4.01 -2.51 -6.61
C ILE A 71 -2.99 -3.34 -7.39
N SER A 72 -2.99 -4.65 -7.20
CA SER A 72 -2.14 -5.59 -7.92
C SER A 72 -2.96 -6.36 -8.95
N LYS A 73 -2.62 -6.18 -10.23
CA LYS A 73 -3.30 -6.86 -11.35
C LYS A 73 -2.58 -8.13 -11.81
N ASN A 74 -1.31 -8.26 -11.48
CA ASN A 74 -0.39 -9.33 -11.92
C ASN A 74 0.32 -9.93 -10.70
N ASP A 75 1.31 -10.79 -10.90
CA ASP A 75 2.20 -11.28 -9.84
C ASP A 75 3.06 -10.13 -9.30
N PHE A 76 2.53 -9.42 -8.31
CA PHE A 76 3.29 -8.45 -7.52
C PHE A 76 4.04 -9.16 -6.40
N ASN A 77 5.30 -8.80 -6.19
CA ASN A 77 6.15 -9.38 -5.17
C ASN A 77 5.78 -8.86 -3.76
N TRP A 78 4.69 -9.42 -3.23
CA TRP A 78 4.17 -9.11 -1.90
C TRP A 78 5.22 -9.31 -0.80
N ASN A 79 6.09 -10.32 -0.92
CA ASN A 79 7.17 -10.55 0.05
C ASN A 79 8.13 -9.37 0.14
N LYS A 80 8.64 -8.86 -0.99
CA LYS A 80 9.51 -7.67 -0.99
C LYS A 80 8.76 -6.45 -0.47
N PHE A 81 7.52 -6.24 -0.91
CA PHE A 81 6.71 -5.10 -0.50
C PHE A 81 6.46 -5.08 1.02
N PHE A 82 6.06 -6.22 1.60
CA PHE A 82 5.83 -6.35 3.04
C PHE A 82 7.09 -6.17 3.87
N ASN A 83 8.24 -6.65 3.37
CA ASN A 83 9.54 -6.36 3.98
C ASN A 83 9.85 -4.86 4.01
N VAL A 84 9.59 -4.15 2.92
CA VAL A 84 9.77 -2.69 2.84
C VAL A 84 8.83 -1.99 3.81
N LEU A 85 7.55 -2.36 3.83
CA LEU A 85 6.58 -1.75 4.74
C LEU A 85 7.03 -1.88 6.19
N ALA A 86 7.34 -3.10 6.64
CA ALA A 86 7.74 -3.37 8.02
C ALA A 86 8.97 -2.56 8.48
N LYS A 87 9.93 -2.34 7.57
CA LYS A 87 11.21 -1.67 7.90
C LYS A 87 11.14 -0.15 7.77
N ILE A 88 10.52 0.36 6.71
CA ILE A 88 10.67 1.76 6.28
C ILE A 88 9.49 2.63 6.66
N SER A 89 8.29 2.05 6.82
CA SER A 89 7.09 2.86 7.02
C SER A 89 7.15 3.72 8.27
N SER A 90 6.57 4.92 8.18
CA SER A 90 6.39 5.80 9.32
C SER A 90 5.43 5.20 10.35
N ILE A 91 5.47 5.70 11.59
CA ILE A 91 4.51 5.30 12.63
C ILE A 91 3.08 5.81 12.36
N ASN A 92 2.94 6.78 11.44
CA ASN A 92 1.65 7.36 11.06
C ASN A 92 0.92 6.51 10.03
N LEU A 93 1.61 5.65 9.29
CA LEU A 93 0.98 4.72 8.36
C LEU A 93 0.35 3.59 9.16
N TYR A 94 -0.97 3.36 9.01
CA TYR A 94 -1.65 2.26 9.69
C TYR A 94 -2.87 1.72 8.94
N LYS A 95 -3.34 2.41 7.89
CA LYS A 95 -4.45 1.93 7.04
C LYS A 95 -3.93 1.33 5.74
N PHE A 96 -4.34 0.10 5.45
CA PHE A 96 -3.91 -0.66 4.29
C PHE A 96 -5.08 -1.31 3.59
N CYS A 97 -5.14 -1.15 2.27
CA CYS A 97 -6.02 -1.93 1.41
C CYS A 97 -5.19 -2.60 0.32
N PHE A 98 -5.25 -3.92 0.26
CA PHE A 98 -4.52 -4.70 -0.74
C PHE A 98 -5.55 -5.37 -1.64
N ASP A 99 -5.70 -4.85 -2.84
CA ASP A 99 -6.50 -5.49 -3.87
C ASP A 99 -5.60 -6.35 -4.72
N ASN A 100 -5.84 -7.66 -4.71
CA ASN A 100 -5.08 -8.60 -5.51
C ASN A 100 -6.03 -9.51 -6.27
N ASN A 101 -5.70 -9.78 -7.54
CA ASN A 101 -6.46 -10.76 -8.32
C ASN A 101 -6.22 -12.20 -7.83
N PHE A 102 -5.09 -12.44 -7.16
CA PHE A 102 -4.68 -13.74 -6.65
C PHE A 102 -4.62 -13.74 -5.12
N PRO A 103 -4.68 -14.89 -4.45
CA PRO A 103 -4.42 -14.96 -3.01
C PRO A 103 -3.03 -14.43 -2.65
N ILE A 104 -2.94 -13.59 -1.62
CA ILE A 104 -1.65 -13.18 -1.04
C ILE A 104 -1.11 -14.36 -0.23
N GLU A 105 0.19 -14.63 -0.35
CA GLU A 105 0.85 -15.65 0.46
C GLU A 105 0.78 -15.30 1.97
N ILE A 106 0.50 -16.32 2.78
CA ILE A 106 0.35 -16.20 4.24
C ILE A 106 1.64 -15.73 4.91
N ALA A 107 2.78 -16.34 4.57
CA ALA A 107 4.05 -16.08 5.25
C ALA A 107 4.53 -14.63 5.13
N PRO A 108 4.50 -13.99 3.93
CA PRO A 108 4.77 -12.56 3.79
C PRO A 108 3.88 -11.64 4.62
N LEU A 109 2.55 -11.85 4.60
CA LEU A 109 1.62 -11.02 5.36
C LEU A 109 1.83 -11.19 6.87
N LYS A 110 1.99 -12.43 7.32
CA LYS A 110 2.30 -12.76 8.71
C LYS A 110 3.57 -12.06 9.19
N PHE A 111 4.65 -12.13 8.40
CA PHE A 111 5.89 -11.43 8.69
C PHE A 111 5.68 -9.93 8.87
N PHE A 112 4.91 -9.30 7.99
CA PHE A 112 4.59 -7.88 8.09
C PHE A 112 3.87 -7.54 9.40
N ILE A 113 2.82 -8.28 9.74
CA ILE A 113 2.02 -8.03 10.95
C ILE A 113 2.85 -8.23 12.22
N ASP A 114 3.66 -9.29 12.28
CA ASP A 114 4.54 -9.58 13.43
C ASP A 114 5.58 -8.48 13.66
N ASN A 115 6.10 -7.90 12.57
CA ASN A 115 7.07 -6.82 12.62
C ASN A 115 6.43 -5.43 12.80
N TRP A 116 5.10 -5.34 12.80
CA TRP A 116 4.38 -4.09 13.08
C TRP A 116 4.21 -3.78 14.57
N LYS A 117 4.85 -4.54 15.45
CA LYS A 117 4.77 -4.37 16.90
C LYS A 117 5.26 -2.98 17.36
N GLY A 118 4.58 -2.41 18.36
CA GLY A 118 4.91 -1.09 18.90
C GLY A 118 4.36 0.09 18.10
N ARG A 119 3.53 -0.18 17.08
CA ARG A 119 2.81 0.81 16.27
C ARG A 119 1.30 0.70 16.51
N ASN A 120 0.53 1.62 15.92
CA ASN A 120 -0.93 1.49 15.87
C ASN A 120 -1.34 0.15 15.23
N PRO A 121 -2.47 -0.45 15.67
CA PRO A 121 -3.04 -1.61 14.99
C PRO A 121 -3.19 -1.36 13.49
N ILE A 122 -2.99 -2.40 12.69
CA ILE A 122 -3.12 -2.35 11.24
C ILE A 122 -4.61 -2.37 10.90
N PHE A 123 -5.11 -1.31 10.28
CA PHE A 123 -6.43 -1.31 9.67
C PHE A 123 -6.27 -1.96 8.31
N LEU A 124 -6.63 -3.25 8.20
CA LEU A 124 -6.33 -4.06 7.03
C LEU A 124 -7.60 -4.45 6.30
N LYS A 125 -7.63 -4.16 5.00
CA LYS A 125 -8.60 -4.70 4.05
C LYS A 125 -7.88 -5.50 2.99
N LEU A 126 -8.19 -6.79 2.88
CA LEU A 126 -7.79 -7.62 1.74
C LEU A 126 -8.97 -7.70 0.78
N GLN A 127 -8.79 -7.27 -0.47
CA GLN A 127 -9.77 -7.45 -1.54
C GLN A 127 -9.24 -8.47 -2.54
N GLY A 128 -10.09 -9.44 -2.89
CA GLY A 128 -9.72 -10.55 -3.76
C GLY A 128 -10.06 -11.89 -3.13
N GLU A 129 -9.45 -12.94 -3.66
CA GLU A 129 -9.61 -14.29 -3.12
C GLU A 129 -8.85 -14.41 -1.78
N ILE A 130 -9.58 -14.75 -0.73
CA ILE A 130 -9.04 -15.00 0.61
C ILE A 130 -9.20 -16.49 0.89
N THR A 131 -8.07 -17.18 1.12
CA THR A 131 -8.11 -18.60 1.50
C THR A 131 -8.63 -18.77 2.92
N ILE A 132 -9.16 -19.95 3.23
CA ILE A 132 -9.62 -20.28 4.59
C ILE A 132 -8.50 -20.09 5.61
N GLU A 133 -7.29 -20.54 5.28
CA GLU A 133 -6.09 -20.38 6.13
C GLU A 133 -5.74 -18.91 6.38
N MET A 134 -5.87 -18.06 5.35
CA MET A 134 -5.69 -16.61 5.50
C MET A 134 -6.75 -16.02 6.42
N GLY A 135 -8.01 -16.45 6.30
CA GLY A 135 -9.10 -16.04 7.19
C GLY A 135 -8.78 -16.31 8.67
N TYR A 136 -8.38 -17.53 9.00
CA TYR A 136 -7.98 -17.88 10.38
C TYR A 136 -6.79 -17.05 10.89
N LEU A 137 -5.81 -16.75 10.03
CA LEU A 137 -4.69 -15.89 10.40
C LEU A 137 -5.17 -14.47 10.76
N LEU A 138 -6.07 -13.90 9.97
CA LEU A 138 -6.62 -12.56 10.21
C LEU A 138 -7.41 -12.52 11.52
N GLU A 139 -8.29 -13.50 11.76
CA GLU A 139 -9.04 -13.63 13.01
C GLU A 139 -8.11 -13.73 14.23
N GLU A 140 -7.03 -14.52 14.14
CA GLU A 140 -6.02 -14.63 15.19
C GLU A 140 -5.39 -13.27 15.52
N TYR A 141 -5.06 -12.47 14.52
CA TYR A 141 -4.45 -11.16 14.71
C TYR A 141 -5.45 -10.08 15.14
N GLU A 142 -6.72 -10.20 14.77
CA GLU A 142 -7.79 -9.35 15.28
C GLU A 142 -8.00 -9.57 16.79
N VAL A 143 -8.09 -10.83 17.24
CA VAL A 143 -8.20 -11.17 18.67
C VAL A 143 -7.00 -10.65 19.47
N LYS A 144 -5.81 -10.64 18.87
CA LYS A 144 -4.58 -10.07 19.47
C LYS A 144 -4.52 -8.55 19.44
N GLY A 145 -5.50 -7.86 18.86
CA GLY A 145 -5.52 -6.41 18.68
C GLY A 145 -4.41 -5.89 17.76
N ARG A 146 -3.88 -6.74 16.88
CA ARG A 146 -2.84 -6.38 15.89
C ARG A 146 -3.45 -5.86 14.61
N ILE A 147 -4.61 -6.39 14.25
CA ILE A 147 -5.40 -5.98 13.09
C ILE A 147 -6.74 -5.45 13.58
N VAL A 148 -7.26 -4.47 12.85
CA VAL A 148 -8.65 -4.04 12.89
C VAL A 148 -9.20 -4.22 11.48
N ASN A 149 -10.24 -5.05 11.33
CA ASN A 149 -10.98 -5.11 10.08
C ASN A 149 -11.69 -3.78 9.86
N TYR A 150 -11.63 -3.25 8.64
CA TYR A 150 -12.27 -1.98 8.32
C TYR A 150 -12.89 -2.05 6.93
N ASP A 151 -14.21 -1.84 6.87
CA ASP A 151 -15.01 -2.05 5.67
C ASP A 151 -14.85 -0.92 4.63
N GLU A 152 -14.49 0.28 5.06
CA GLU A 152 -14.37 1.46 4.19
C GLU A 152 -12.90 1.71 3.80
N TRP A 153 -12.64 2.23 2.61
CA TRP A 153 -11.29 2.67 2.22
C TRP A 153 -11.31 4.17 1.94
#